data_AF-A0A1S1LWL0-F1
#
_entry.id   AF-A0A1S1LWL0-F1
#
_cell.length_a   1.000
_cell.length_b   1.000
_cell.length_c   1.000
_cell.angle_alpha   90.00
_cell.angle_beta   90.00
_cell.angle_gamma   90.00
#
_symmetry.space_group_name_H-M   'P 1'
#
loop_
_entity.id
_entity.type
_entity.pdbx_description
1 polymer ?
#
loop_
_entity_poly.entity_id
_entity_poly.type
_entity_poly.pdbx_seq_one_letter_code
_entity_poly.pdbx_strand_id
1 'polypeptide(L)'
;DYPAGNHVRADQRVAYDQSPRFGGARHAVWATCTATAYSQPIRTENAVHTVEHGAVGPTYDPQRLTGEQVSGLINLVDGQPDTVLSLYPGLDTVVSVRSWGHQLKLDDPTDERLPRFITALRQNPNTYPEPGASCSALYFDTANPPAFDPCPPEPDAVPVTPATATRAQADRR
;
A
#
# COMPACT_ATOMS: atom_id res chain seq x y z
N ASP A 1 4.22 -11.10 -10.79
CA ASP A 1 5.28 -10.11 -11.10
C ASP A 1 4.71 -8.75 -11.45
N TYR A 2 4.61 -7.82 -10.51
CA TYR A 2 4.26 -6.43 -10.86
C TYR A 2 5.55 -5.68 -11.25
N PRO A 3 5.73 -5.24 -12.51
CA PRO A 3 6.94 -4.53 -12.92
C PRO A 3 6.98 -3.09 -12.40
N ALA A 4 8.19 -2.54 -12.28
CA ALA A 4 8.42 -1.13 -11.95
C ALA A 4 7.87 -0.17 -13.02
N GLY A 5 7.72 1.10 -12.66
CA GLY A 5 7.57 2.24 -13.58
C GLY A 5 6.16 2.61 -14.07
N ASN A 6 5.11 1.85 -13.75
CA ASN A 6 3.73 2.16 -14.19
C ASN A 6 3.08 3.23 -13.30
N HIS A 7 3.41 4.50 -13.54
CA HIS A 7 2.85 5.63 -12.80
C HIS A 7 1.60 6.25 -13.47
N VAL A 8 0.62 6.61 -12.63
CA VAL A 8 -0.58 7.39 -13.01
C VAL A 8 -0.50 8.81 -12.46
N ARG A 9 -1.21 9.73 -13.10
CA ARG A 9 -1.33 11.13 -12.67
C ARG A 9 -2.29 11.27 -11.48
N ALA A 10 -2.30 12.45 -10.87
CA ALA A 10 -3.15 12.76 -9.72
C ALA A 10 -4.66 12.71 -10.04
N ASP A 11 -5.04 12.99 -11.28
CA ASP A 11 -6.43 13.00 -11.77
C ASP A 11 -6.91 11.62 -12.28
N GLN A 12 -6.06 10.60 -12.24
CA GLN A 12 -6.39 9.26 -12.73
C GLN A 12 -6.63 8.28 -11.58
N ARG A 13 -7.56 7.36 -11.78
CA ARG A 13 -7.80 6.22 -10.88
C ARG A 13 -7.24 4.95 -11.53
N VAL A 14 -6.85 3.98 -10.71
CA VAL A 14 -6.50 2.64 -11.20
C VAL A 14 -7.65 1.68 -10.91
N ALA A 15 -7.99 0.85 -11.90
CA ALA A 15 -9.02 -0.17 -11.81
C ALA A 15 -8.55 -1.39 -10.99
N TYR A 16 -8.26 -1.20 -9.71
CA TYR A 16 -7.76 -2.26 -8.83
C TYR A 16 -8.77 -3.40 -8.66
N ASP A 17 -8.31 -4.63 -8.90
CA ASP A 17 -9.07 -5.88 -8.72
C ASP A 17 -8.89 -6.51 -7.32
N GLN A 18 -8.07 -5.89 -6.47
CA GLN A 18 -7.78 -6.31 -5.11
C GLN A 18 -7.82 -5.12 -4.17
N SER A 19 -8.39 -5.32 -2.98
CA SER A 19 -8.56 -4.28 -1.96
C SER A 19 -8.15 -4.81 -0.58
N PRO A 20 -7.27 -4.10 0.16
CA PRO A 20 -6.46 -2.98 -0.29
C PRO A 20 -5.37 -3.46 -1.26
N ARG A 21 -4.96 -2.62 -2.20
CA ARG A 21 -4.04 -3.03 -3.26
C ARG A 21 -2.59 -3.17 -2.77
N PHE A 22 -1.85 -4.15 -3.31
CA PHE A 22 -0.46 -4.49 -2.94
C PHE A 22 0.54 -4.49 -4.12
N GLY A 23 0.26 -3.79 -5.23
CA GLY A 23 1.22 -3.64 -6.35
C GLY A 23 0.59 -3.15 -7.65
N GLY A 24 1.37 -3.01 -8.73
CA GLY A 24 0.86 -2.61 -10.05
C GLY A 24 0.90 -1.10 -10.31
N ALA A 25 0.00 -0.58 -11.16
CA ALA A 25 -0.03 0.85 -11.48
C ALA A 25 -0.35 1.69 -10.23
N ARG A 26 0.28 2.85 -10.07
CA ARG A 26 0.25 3.65 -8.83
C ARG A 26 0.64 5.10 -9.09
N HIS A 27 0.51 5.98 -8.12
CA HIS A 27 0.80 7.40 -8.32
C HIS A 27 2.30 7.66 -8.32
N ALA A 28 2.80 8.67 -9.05
CA ALA A 28 4.24 8.99 -9.07
C ALA A 28 4.80 9.50 -7.72
N VAL A 29 3.93 9.95 -6.82
CA VAL A 29 4.29 10.34 -5.44
C VAL A 29 3.81 9.27 -4.49
N TRP A 30 4.70 8.69 -3.68
CA TRP A 30 4.36 7.73 -2.63
C TRP A 30 3.89 8.44 -1.36
N ALA A 31 3.14 7.73 -0.53
CA ALA A 31 2.89 8.18 0.84
C ALA A 31 4.15 7.91 1.69
N THR A 32 4.54 8.87 2.53
CA THR A 32 5.66 8.71 3.48
C THR A 32 5.51 7.44 4.32
N CYS A 33 6.59 6.66 4.42
CA CYS A 33 6.68 5.38 5.13
C CYS A 33 7.83 5.32 6.14
N THR A 34 8.16 6.45 6.74
CA THR A 34 9.21 6.57 7.75
C THR A 34 8.61 6.39 9.15
N ALA A 35 8.02 5.23 9.45
CA ALA A 35 7.27 4.97 10.68
C ALA A 35 6.00 5.82 10.84
N THR A 36 5.28 6.07 9.74
CA THR A 36 4.16 7.02 9.72
C THR A 36 2.83 6.32 10.01
N ALA A 37 2.11 6.79 11.04
CA ALA A 37 0.72 6.45 11.27
C ALA A 37 -0.19 7.60 10.80
N TYR A 38 -0.92 7.37 9.71
CA TYR A 38 -1.84 8.36 9.15
C TYR A 38 -3.11 8.45 10.00
N SER A 39 -3.55 9.67 10.30
CA SER A 39 -4.81 9.93 11.01
C SER A 39 -6.04 10.02 10.08
N GLN A 40 -5.80 10.05 8.77
CA GLN A 40 -6.82 10.08 7.73
C GLN A 40 -6.57 8.97 6.71
N PRO A 41 -7.61 8.44 6.05
CA PRO A 41 -7.42 7.47 4.99
C PRO A 41 -6.72 8.12 3.80
N ILE A 42 -5.72 7.42 3.27
CA ILE A 42 -4.88 7.93 2.17
C ILE A 42 -5.31 7.32 0.84
N ARG A 43 -5.14 8.07 -0.24
CA ARG A 43 -5.39 7.59 -1.59
C ARG A 43 -4.64 6.29 -1.91
N THR A 44 -5.36 5.32 -2.48
CA THR A 44 -4.86 3.95 -2.72
C THR A 44 -3.60 3.94 -3.58
N GLU A 45 -3.56 4.71 -4.68
CA GLU A 45 -2.42 4.76 -5.59
C GLU A 45 -1.14 5.30 -4.93
N ASN A 46 -1.25 6.17 -3.92
CA ASN A 46 -0.11 6.64 -3.15
C ASN A 46 0.39 5.55 -2.18
N ALA A 47 -0.54 4.83 -1.54
CA ALA A 47 -0.22 3.70 -0.67
C ALA A 47 0.39 2.50 -1.42
N VAL A 48 0.01 2.28 -2.69
CA VAL A 48 0.61 1.23 -3.53
C VAL A 48 2.05 1.56 -3.89
N HIS A 49 2.38 2.84 -4.15
CA HIS A 49 3.76 3.25 -4.40
C HIS A 49 4.64 3.05 -3.17
N THR A 50 4.12 3.34 -1.98
CA THR A 50 4.86 3.07 -0.72
C THR A 50 5.38 1.64 -0.61
N VAL A 51 4.56 0.63 -0.96
CA VAL A 51 5.01 -0.78 -0.91
C VAL A 51 5.94 -1.16 -2.06
N GLU A 52 5.97 -0.39 -3.16
CA GLU A 52 6.98 -0.54 -4.20
C GLU A 52 8.38 -0.25 -3.68
N HIS A 53 8.53 0.70 -2.75
CA HIS A 53 9.80 1.06 -2.14
C HIS A 53 10.27 0.06 -1.06
N GLY A 54 9.59 -1.08 -0.92
CA GLY A 54 9.91 -2.12 0.06
C GLY A 54 9.30 -1.90 1.44
N ALA A 55 8.40 -0.94 1.58
CA ALA A 55 7.68 -0.75 2.83
C ALA A 55 6.63 -1.85 3.08
N VAL A 56 6.31 -2.04 4.35
CA VAL A 56 5.16 -2.86 4.78
C VAL A 56 4.10 -1.94 5.36
N GLY A 57 2.87 -2.07 4.86
CA GLY A 57 1.78 -1.16 5.20
C GLY A 57 0.56 -1.85 5.81
N PRO A 58 0.49 -2.02 7.15
CA PRO A 58 -0.75 -2.35 7.83
C PRO A 58 -1.85 -1.30 7.56
N THR A 59 -3.07 -1.80 7.40
CA THR A 59 -4.29 -1.02 7.18
C THR A 59 -5.44 -1.61 7.98
N TYR A 60 -6.31 -0.78 8.53
CA TYR A 60 -7.42 -1.24 9.35
C TYR A 60 -8.71 -0.48 9.04
N ASP A 61 -9.86 -1.11 9.30
CA ASP A 61 -11.14 -0.42 9.28
C ASP A 61 -11.30 0.40 10.57
N PRO A 62 -11.36 1.74 10.52
CA PRO A 62 -11.51 2.57 11.71
C PRO A 62 -12.82 2.33 12.49
N GLN A 63 -13.82 1.68 11.89
CA GLN A 63 -15.09 1.38 12.56
C GLN A 63 -15.08 0.04 13.32
N ARG A 64 -14.06 -0.80 13.13
CA ARG A 64 -14.03 -2.17 13.65
C ARG A 64 -13.07 -2.39 14.82
N LEU A 65 -12.25 -1.39 15.17
CA LEU A 65 -11.25 -1.49 16.23
C LEU A 65 -11.53 -0.56 17.40
N THR A 66 -11.15 -0.99 18.59
CA THR A 66 -11.09 -0.14 19.79
C THR A 66 -9.85 0.75 19.76
N GLY A 67 -9.83 1.80 20.58
CA GLY A 67 -8.65 2.66 20.73
C GLY A 67 -7.39 1.89 21.17
N GLU A 68 -7.53 0.90 22.05
CA GLU A 68 -6.43 0.04 22.48
C GLU A 68 -5.86 -0.80 21.33
N GLN A 69 -6.73 -1.39 20.50
CA GLN A 69 -6.30 -2.16 19.34
C GLN A 69 -5.60 -1.26 18.31
N VAL A 70 -6.10 -0.03 18.10
CA VAL A 70 -5.43 0.96 17.25
C VAL A 70 -4.06 1.34 17.82
N SER A 71 -3.95 1.57 19.13
CA SER A 71 -2.65 1.82 19.78
C SER A 71 -1.68 0.65 19.59
N GLY A 72 -2.16 -0.60 19.65
CA GLY A 72 -1.36 -1.78 19.33
C GLY A 72 -0.80 -1.76 17.91
N LEU A 73 -1.62 -1.40 16.92
CA LEU A 73 -1.17 -1.24 15.53
C LEU A 73 -0.19 -0.07 15.35
N ILE A 74 -0.39 1.04 16.05
CA ILE A 74 0.53 2.18 16.04
C ILE A 74 1.90 1.75 16.59
N ASN A 75 1.93 1.01 17.69
CA ASN A 75 3.17 0.51 18.28
C ASN A 75 3.95 -0.45 17.37
N LEU A 76 3.28 -1.15 16.44
CA LEU A 76 3.95 -2.00 15.45
C LEU A 76 4.77 -1.19 14.43
N VAL A 77 4.36 0.05 14.15
CA VAL A 77 5.02 0.91 13.14
C VAL A 77 5.87 2.00 13.78
N ASP A 78 5.62 2.37 15.04
CA ASP A 78 6.34 3.44 15.72
C ASP A 78 7.84 3.17 15.82
N GLY A 79 8.65 4.17 15.43
CA GLY A 79 10.10 4.04 15.33
C GLY A 79 10.60 2.99 14.33
N GLN A 80 9.73 2.35 13.55
CA GLN A 80 10.09 1.34 12.56
C GLN A 80 10.14 1.96 11.16
N PRO A 81 11.32 2.31 10.61
CA PRO A 81 11.42 2.78 9.24
C PRO A 81 10.87 1.74 8.26
N ASP A 82 10.48 2.18 7.07
CA ASP A 82 9.90 1.32 6.02
C ASP A 82 8.58 0.66 6.43
N THR A 83 7.84 1.34 7.30
CA THR A 83 6.50 0.96 7.70
C THR A 83 5.54 2.13 7.64
N VAL A 84 4.27 1.81 7.40
CA VAL A 84 3.18 2.79 7.36
C VAL A 84 1.90 2.17 7.92
N LEU A 85 1.22 2.86 8.82
CA LEU A 85 -0.14 2.50 9.24
C LEU A 85 -1.14 3.47 8.61
N SER A 86 -2.20 2.95 7.99
CA SER A 86 -3.24 3.80 7.40
C SER A 86 -4.65 3.28 7.65
N LEU A 87 -5.63 4.19 7.67
CA LEU A 87 -7.05 3.85 7.75
C LEU A 87 -7.54 3.37 6.38
N TYR A 88 -8.46 2.40 6.37
CA TYR A 88 -9.14 1.93 5.17
C TYR A 88 -10.64 1.71 5.47
N PRO A 89 -11.49 2.76 5.36
CA PRO A 89 -12.93 2.64 5.55
C PRO A 89 -13.56 1.61 4.60
N GLY A 90 -14.38 0.70 5.13
CA GLY A 90 -15.01 -0.35 4.34
C GLY A 90 -14.09 -1.52 4.00
N LEU A 91 -13.00 -1.70 4.75
CA LEU A 91 -12.15 -2.89 4.64
C LEU A 91 -12.97 -4.16 4.97
N ASP A 92 -12.86 -5.19 4.13
CA ASP A 92 -13.61 -6.43 4.25
C ASP A 92 -13.18 -7.32 5.44
N THR A 93 -12.02 -7.02 6.03
CA THR A 93 -11.48 -7.66 7.24
C THR A 93 -11.16 -6.60 8.31
N VAL A 94 -10.71 -7.03 9.50
CA VAL A 94 -10.37 -6.08 10.58
C VAL A 94 -9.06 -5.35 10.29
N VAL A 95 -8.04 -6.10 9.88
CA VAL A 95 -6.74 -5.56 9.48
C VAL A 95 -6.21 -6.29 8.24
N SER A 96 -5.59 -5.55 7.32
CA SER A 96 -4.81 -6.11 6.22
C SER A 96 -3.41 -5.54 6.26
N VAL A 97 -2.40 -6.38 6.05
CA VAL A 97 -1.01 -5.97 5.89
C VAL A 97 -0.52 -6.32 4.49
N ARG A 98 0.27 -5.43 3.91
CA ARG A 98 0.68 -5.49 2.51
C ARG A 98 2.15 -5.15 2.35
N SER A 99 2.79 -5.82 1.39
CA SER A 99 4.04 -5.41 0.76
C SER A 99 3.90 -5.64 -0.75
N TRP A 100 4.87 -5.27 -1.57
CA TRP A 100 4.77 -5.49 -3.02
C TRP A 100 4.51 -6.96 -3.35
N GLY A 101 3.42 -7.25 -4.06
CA GLY A 101 3.04 -8.60 -4.45
C GLY A 101 2.46 -9.48 -3.35
N HIS A 102 2.40 -9.02 -2.10
CA HIS A 102 1.98 -9.83 -0.95
C HIS A 102 0.90 -9.12 -0.13
N GLN A 103 -0.09 -9.89 0.31
CA GLN A 103 -1.13 -9.43 1.20
C GLN A 103 -1.51 -10.51 2.19
N LEU A 104 -1.80 -10.07 3.41
CA LEU A 104 -2.43 -10.87 4.43
C LEU A 104 -3.64 -10.10 4.97
N LYS A 105 -4.76 -10.80 5.15
CA LYS A 105 -6.01 -10.29 5.72
C LYS A 105 -6.31 -11.06 7.00
N LEU A 106 -6.68 -10.35 8.06
CA LEU A 106 -6.80 -10.88 9.41
C LEU A 106 -7.99 -10.25 10.12
N ASP A 107 -8.76 -11.09 10.79
CA ASP A 107 -9.90 -10.64 11.60
C ASP A 107 -9.52 -10.27 13.04
N ASP A 108 -8.24 -10.45 13.40
CA ASP A 108 -7.69 -10.11 14.72
C ASP A 108 -6.45 -9.20 14.55
N PRO A 109 -6.46 -7.98 15.11
CA PRO A 109 -5.31 -7.06 15.03
C PRO A 109 -4.11 -7.50 15.88
N THR A 110 -4.28 -8.51 16.73
CA THR A 110 -3.23 -9.07 17.58
C THR A 110 -2.65 -10.40 17.05
N ASP A 111 -3.11 -10.85 15.89
CA ASP A 111 -2.66 -12.09 15.26
C ASP A 111 -1.13 -12.08 15.03
N GLU A 112 -0.45 -13.12 15.52
CA GLU A 112 1.01 -13.25 15.47
C GLU A 112 1.59 -13.24 14.06
N ARG A 113 0.76 -13.48 13.03
CA ARG A 113 1.19 -13.42 11.62
C ARG A 113 1.45 -11.98 11.17
N LEU A 114 0.86 -10.97 11.82
CA LEU A 114 1.07 -9.57 11.50
C LEU A 114 2.53 -9.13 11.69
N PRO A 115 3.16 -9.27 12.88
CA PRO A 115 4.58 -8.95 13.04
C PRO A 115 5.48 -9.85 12.21
N ARG A 116 5.14 -11.14 12.01
CA ARG A 116 5.91 -12.05 11.14
C ARG A 116 5.93 -11.59 9.69
N PHE A 117 4.81 -11.10 9.16
CA PHE A 117 4.73 -10.55 7.81
C PHE A 117 5.66 -9.34 7.66
N ILE A 118 5.63 -8.42 8.64
CA ILE A 118 6.52 -7.24 8.65
C ILE A 118 7.98 -7.68 8.65
N THR A 119 8.37 -8.59 9.55
CA THR A 119 9.75 -9.09 9.63
C THR A 119 10.21 -9.75 8.32
N ALA A 120 9.35 -10.52 7.65
CA ALA A 120 9.72 -11.27 6.46
C ALA A 120 9.88 -10.41 5.20
N LEU A 121 9.10 -9.33 5.09
CA LEU A 121 8.92 -8.61 3.82
C LEU A 121 9.45 -7.17 3.83
N ARG A 122 9.58 -6.53 4.99
CA ARG A 122 10.11 -5.17 5.09
C ARG A 122 11.53 -5.09 4.55
N GLN A 123 11.73 -4.28 3.52
CA GLN A 123 13.02 -4.09 2.85
C GLN A 123 13.69 -5.40 2.42
N ASN A 124 12.93 -6.46 2.13
CA ASN A 124 13.48 -7.69 1.57
C ASN A 124 13.71 -7.49 0.06
N PRO A 125 14.96 -7.29 -0.41
CA PRO A 125 15.26 -6.80 -1.76
C PRO A 125 14.85 -7.77 -2.87
N ASN A 126 14.45 -9.00 -2.53
CA ASN A 126 13.98 -10.00 -3.48
C ASN A 126 12.46 -9.95 -3.74
N THR A 127 11.74 -9.03 -3.09
CA THR A 127 10.26 -9.05 -3.06
C THR A 127 9.61 -7.77 -3.58
N TYR A 128 10.38 -6.72 -3.84
CA TYR A 128 9.90 -5.44 -4.37
C TYR A 128 10.84 -4.89 -5.44
N PRO A 129 10.37 -4.01 -6.34
CA PRO A 129 11.08 -3.72 -7.57
C PRO A 129 12.07 -2.55 -7.47
N GLU A 130 12.04 -1.75 -6.40
CA GLU A 130 12.94 -0.60 -6.21
C GLU A 130 13.80 -0.65 -4.93
N PRO A 131 14.70 -1.64 -4.77
CA PRO A 131 15.64 -1.70 -3.64
C PRO A 131 16.44 -0.41 -3.45
N GLY A 132 16.38 0.14 -2.22
CA GLY A 132 17.09 1.38 -1.85
C GLY A 132 16.34 2.68 -2.15
N ALA A 133 15.11 2.62 -2.67
CA ALA A 133 14.27 3.81 -2.83
C ALA A 133 13.91 4.44 -1.46
N SER A 134 13.79 5.76 -1.43
CA SER A 134 13.54 6.51 -0.20
C SER A 134 12.10 6.34 0.28
N CYS A 135 11.90 6.07 1.57
CA CYS A 135 10.58 6.14 2.20
C CYS A 135 10.13 7.55 2.58
N SER A 136 11.01 8.55 2.50
CA SER A 136 10.70 9.96 2.81
C SER A 136 10.19 10.69 1.57
N ALA A 137 8.88 10.93 1.50
CA ALA A 137 8.24 11.60 0.36
C ALA A 137 8.28 13.13 0.53
N LEU A 138 9.07 13.81 -0.29
CA LEU A 138 9.20 15.28 -0.25
C LEU A 138 7.93 16.01 -0.69
N TYR A 139 7.11 15.39 -1.53
CA TYR A 139 5.93 16.01 -2.16
C TYR A 139 4.60 15.44 -1.65
N PHE A 140 4.63 14.74 -0.51
CA PHE A 140 3.43 14.19 0.11
C PHE A 140 3.15 14.88 1.44
N ASP A 141 2.05 15.64 1.50
CA ASP A 141 1.60 16.25 2.75
C ASP A 141 0.96 15.18 3.64
N THR A 142 1.65 14.82 4.73
CA THR A 142 1.15 13.81 5.69
C THR A 142 0.04 14.35 6.58
N ALA A 143 -0.08 15.68 6.73
CA ALA A 143 -1.14 16.32 7.50
C ALA A 143 -2.43 16.48 6.68
N ASN A 144 -2.30 16.66 5.36
CA ASN A 144 -3.42 16.76 4.42
C ASN A 144 -3.20 15.82 3.22
N PRO A 145 -3.25 14.49 3.42
CA PRO A 145 -2.98 13.56 2.35
C PRO A 145 -4.04 13.63 1.25
N PRO A 146 -3.69 13.31 -0.02
CA PRO A 146 -4.67 13.08 -1.06
C PRO A 146 -5.74 12.09 -0.58
N ALA A 147 -7.00 12.49 -0.76
CA ALA A 147 -8.14 11.79 -0.16
C ALA A 147 -8.28 10.36 -0.71
N PHE A 148 -8.63 9.45 0.19
CA PHE A 148 -9.13 8.14 -0.18
C PHE A 148 -10.50 8.26 -0.88
N ASP A 149 -10.65 7.56 -2.00
CA ASP A 149 -11.89 7.46 -2.75
C ASP A 149 -12.40 6.00 -2.68
N PRO A 150 -13.47 5.72 -1.91
CA PRO A 150 -14.03 4.37 -1.77
C PRO A 150 -14.89 3.95 -2.96
N CYS A 151 -15.22 4.86 -3.88
CA CYS A 151 -16.08 4.54 -5.01
C CYS A 151 -15.41 3.54 -5.95
N PRO A 152 -16.19 2.71 -6.66
CA PRO A 152 -15.67 1.91 -7.76
C PRO A 152 -14.99 2.80 -8.82
N PRO A 153 -13.86 2.37 -9.41
CA PRO A 153 -13.17 3.10 -10.48
C PRO A 153 -14.10 3.38 -11.66
N GLU A 154 -13.97 4.58 -12.23
CA GLU A 154 -14.68 4.96 -13.44
C GLU A 154 -14.30 4.03 -14.61
N PRO A 155 -15.17 3.89 -15.64
CA PRO A 155 -14.89 3.00 -16.78
C PRO A 155 -13.59 3.30 -17.55
N ASP A 156 -13.09 4.54 -17.47
CA ASP A 156 -11.85 5.00 -18.09
C ASP A 156 -10.62 4.89 -17.17
N ALA A 157 -10.77 4.32 -15.97
CA ALA A 157 -9.67 4.10 -15.04
C ALA A 157 -8.56 3.26 -15.68
N VAL A 158 -7.32 3.58 -15.30
CA VAL A 158 -6.14 2.89 -15.82
C VAL A 158 -6.22 1.42 -15.41
N PRO A 159 -6.11 0.47 -16.36
CA PRO A 159 -6.19 -0.94 -16.03
C PRO A 159 -5.03 -1.33 -15.12
N VAL A 160 -5.30 -2.23 -14.20
CA VAL A 160 -4.24 -3.01 -13.57
C VAL A 160 -3.52 -3.78 -14.66
N THR A 161 -2.32 -3.38 -15.03
CA THR A 161 -1.52 -4.21 -15.92
C THR A 161 -1.23 -5.51 -15.19
N PRO A 162 -1.64 -6.68 -15.71
CA PRO A 162 -1.22 -7.94 -15.15
C PRO A 162 0.29 -8.09 -15.34
N ALA A 163 0.88 -8.89 -14.47
CA ALA A 163 2.29 -9.28 -14.49
C ALA A 163 2.86 -9.78 -15.82
N THR A 164 2.01 -10.05 -16.81
CA THR A 164 2.32 -10.82 -18.00
C THR A 164 2.22 -10.04 -19.31
N ALA A 165 1.88 -8.74 -19.30
CA ALA A 165 1.64 -8.01 -20.54
C ALA A 165 2.91 -7.52 -21.27
N THR A 166 4.06 -7.44 -20.58
CA THR A 166 5.28 -6.84 -21.18
C THR A 166 6.05 -7.79 -22.11
N ARG A 167 5.69 -9.08 -22.20
CA ARG A 167 6.39 -10.03 -23.10
C ARG A 167 5.76 -10.20 -24.50
N ALA A 168 4.53 -9.74 -24.72
CA ALA A 168 3.81 -10.04 -25.97
C ALA A 168 3.98 -8.99 -27.10
N GLN A 169 4.60 -7.83 -26.83
CA GLN A 169 4.79 -6.77 -27.83
C GLN A 169 6.23 -6.61 -28.33
N ALA A 170 7.20 -7.36 -27.80
CA ALA A 170 8.59 -7.32 -28.26
C ALA A 170 8.90 -8.32 -29.41
N ASP A 171 8.05 -9.31 -29.66
CA ASP A 171 8.26 -10.36 -30.68
C ASP A 171 7.48 -10.14 -31.99
N ARG A 172 7.20 -8.89 -32.35
CA ARG A 172 6.70 -8.53 -33.69
C ARG A 172 7.55 -7.44 -34.33
N ARG A 173 8.80 -7.76 -34.66
CA ARG A 173 9.52 -7.21 -35.83
C ARG A 173 10.55 -8.19 -36.33
#